data_AF-A0A7S2X352-F1
#
_entry.id   AF-A0A7S2X352-F1
#
_cell.length_a   1.000
_cell.length_b   1.000
_cell.length_c   1.000
_cell.angle_alpha   90.00
_cell.angle_beta   90.00
_cell.angle_gamma   90.00
#
_symmetry.space_group_name_H-M   'P 1'
#
loop_
_entity.id
_entity.type
_entity.pdbx_description
1 polymer ?
#
loop_
_entity_poly.entity_id
_entity_poly.type
_entity_poly.pdbx_seq_one_letter_code
_entity_poly.pdbx_strand_id
1 'polypeptide(L)'
;EKCELVQVGGPNLLTSSKSVPVNGGLKPGEIKHISLDLTFPEQNGLYHAFFRLRAIDPATNEPGFKFGQRLWVKAMVTKSGNGSRLAKLKSLSSSSSSSSSSSGSSSDSDSDAGGRANCPDQQQRRVRKANKKMNKKLKKRDKSILKLQKQCSKLQKKLERKSKKLEGLLSAKAKADQFKPPPQGSQ
;
A
#
# COMPACT_ATOMS: atom_id res chain seq x y z
N GLU A 1 2.06 -20.02 -29.68
CA GLU A 1 1.02 -19.91 -28.63
C GLU A 1 0.57 -18.47 -28.49
N LYS A 2 -0.73 -18.23 -28.33
CA LYS A 2 -1.29 -16.89 -28.08
C LYS A 2 -1.47 -16.71 -26.58
N CYS A 3 -1.19 -15.52 -26.06
CA CYS A 3 -1.48 -15.19 -24.67
C CYS A 3 -2.00 -13.76 -24.56
N GLU A 4 -2.69 -13.48 -23.46
CA GLU A 4 -3.25 -12.17 -23.16
C GLU A 4 -3.07 -11.83 -21.68
N LEU A 5 -3.01 -10.53 -21.39
CA LEU A 5 -3.04 -10.01 -20.03
C LEU A 5 -4.50 -9.77 -19.61
N VAL A 6 -4.91 -10.35 -18.49
CA VAL A 6 -6.30 -10.27 -18.01
C VAL A 6 -6.36 -9.78 -16.58
N GLN A 7 -7.42 -9.04 -16.25
CA GLN A 7 -7.70 -8.68 -14.86
C GLN A 7 -8.19 -9.92 -14.10
N VAL A 8 -7.58 -10.18 -12.93
CA VAL A 8 -7.88 -11.34 -12.08
C VAL A 8 -8.45 -10.97 -10.72
N GLY A 9 -8.55 -9.67 -10.42
CA GLY A 9 -9.19 -9.19 -9.20
C GLY A 9 -9.04 -7.68 -8.98
N GLY A 10 -9.58 -7.23 -7.85
CA GLY A 10 -9.74 -5.81 -7.52
C GLY A 10 -11.04 -5.24 -8.08
N PRO A 11 -11.42 -4.00 -7.71
CA PRO A 11 -12.49 -3.28 -8.39
C PRO A 11 -12.24 -3.25 -9.90
N ASN A 12 -13.30 -3.39 -10.69
CA ASN A 12 -13.23 -3.22 -12.13
C ASN A 12 -12.84 -1.77 -12.42
N LEU A 13 -11.54 -1.55 -12.65
CA LEU A 13 -11.10 -0.35 -13.33
C LEU A 13 -11.69 -0.42 -14.72
N LEU A 14 -12.23 0.70 -15.20
CA LEU A 14 -12.79 0.76 -16.54
C LEU A 14 -11.62 0.66 -17.52
N THR A 15 -11.36 -0.55 -17.98
CA THR A 15 -10.47 -0.82 -19.08
C THR A 15 -11.29 -0.69 -20.36
N SER A 16 -10.72 -0.05 -21.39
CA SER A 16 -11.33 -0.03 -22.73
C SER A 16 -11.49 -1.45 -23.27
N SER A 17 -10.61 -2.37 -22.87
CA SER A 17 -10.61 -3.79 -23.26
C SER A 17 -10.48 -4.70 -22.04
N LYS A 18 -11.35 -5.72 -21.93
CA LYS A 18 -11.33 -6.73 -20.86
C LYS A 18 -10.03 -7.55 -20.80
N SER A 19 -9.31 -7.63 -21.92
CA SER A 19 -8.02 -8.30 -22.04
C SER A 19 -7.12 -7.57 -23.05
N VAL A 20 -5.80 -7.71 -22.89
CA VAL A 20 -4.81 -7.15 -23.83
C VAL A 20 -4.02 -8.30 -24.46
N PRO A 21 -4.09 -8.48 -25.79
CA PRO A 21 -3.35 -9.54 -26.45
C PRO A 21 -1.84 -9.28 -26.44
N VAL A 22 -1.07 -10.33 -26.19
CA VAL A 22 0.40 -10.31 -26.27
C VAL A 22 0.82 -10.99 -27.57
N ASN A 23 0.94 -10.19 -28.63
CA ASN A 23 1.20 -10.71 -29.97
C ASN A 23 2.59 -11.35 -30.13
N GLY A 24 2.72 -12.43 -30.89
CA GLY A 24 4.04 -12.96 -31.31
C GLY A 24 4.75 -13.92 -30.34
N GLY A 25 4.14 -14.30 -29.21
CA GLY A 25 4.81 -15.16 -28.22
C GLY A 25 6.07 -14.51 -27.64
N LEU A 26 6.76 -15.22 -26.75
CA LEU A 26 8.01 -14.79 -26.14
C LEU A 26 8.96 -15.99 -26.12
N LYS A 27 10.18 -15.83 -26.63
CA LYS A 27 11.21 -16.86 -26.48
C LYS A 27 11.76 -16.87 -25.04
N PRO A 28 12.30 -18.00 -24.56
CA PRO A 28 13.00 -18.03 -23.28
C PRO A 28 14.09 -16.96 -23.20
N GLY A 29 14.03 -16.10 -22.18
CA GLY A 29 14.97 -14.99 -21.97
C GLY A 29 14.63 -13.68 -22.68
N GLU A 30 13.60 -13.66 -23.53
CA GLU A 30 13.15 -12.45 -24.21
C GLU A 30 12.30 -11.56 -23.27
N ILE A 31 12.48 -10.24 -23.40
CA ILE A 31 11.74 -9.23 -22.63
C ILE A 31 10.80 -8.50 -23.57
N LYS A 32 9.53 -8.39 -23.18
CA LYS A 32 8.54 -7.63 -23.93
C LYS A 32 7.77 -6.68 -23.03
N HIS A 33 7.58 -5.46 -23.54
CA HIS A 33 6.75 -4.45 -22.90
C HIS A 33 5.28 -4.63 -23.29
N ILE A 34 4.41 -4.61 -22.28
CA ILE A 34 2.95 -4.70 -22.44
C ILE A 34 2.38 -3.42 -21.83
N SER A 35 1.62 -2.67 -22.62
CA SER A 35 0.94 -1.45 -22.19
C SER A 35 -0.56 -1.72 -22.05
N LEU A 36 -1.18 -1.09 -21.05
CA LEU A 36 -2.62 -1.19 -20.78
C LEU A 36 -3.14 0.18 -20.40
N ASP A 37 -4.15 0.65 -21.13
CA ASP A 37 -4.83 1.91 -20.82
C ASP A 37 -5.88 1.68 -19.73
N LEU A 38 -5.79 2.46 -18.65
CA LEU A 38 -6.65 2.36 -17.47
C LEU A 38 -7.43 3.66 -17.28
N THR A 39 -8.76 3.56 -17.24
CA THR A 39 -9.63 4.66 -16.83
C THR A 39 -10.07 4.46 -15.38
N PHE A 40 -9.76 5.43 -14.53
CA PHE A 40 -10.16 5.41 -13.13
C PHE A 40 -11.52 6.06 -12.92
N PRO A 41 -12.32 5.61 -11.94
CA PRO A 41 -13.57 6.28 -11.59
C PRO A 41 -13.37 7.73 -11.12
N GLU A 42 -14.37 8.58 -11.31
CA GLU A 42 -14.34 9.99 -10.85
C GLU A 42 -14.36 10.14 -9.32
N GLN A 43 -14.79 9.09 -8.61
CA GLN A 43 -14.88 9.10 -7.17
C GLN A 43 -13.47 9.12 -6.55
N ASN A 44 -13.32 9.89 -5.49
CA ASN A 44 -12.07 9.92 -4.74
C ASN A 44 -11.88 8.58 -4.04
N GLY A 45 -10.70 8.01 -4.16
CA GLY A 45 -10.47 6.71 -3.57
C GLY A 45 -9.12 6.12 -3.92
N LEU A 46 -8.79 5.08 -3.15
CA LEU A 46 -7.64 4.23 -3.44
C LEU A 46 -8.12 3.03 -4.25
N TYR A 47 -7.67 2.95 -5.49
CA TYR A 47 -8.01 1.89 -6.41
C TYR A 47 -6.84 0.94 -6.60
N HIS A 48 -7.15 -0.33 -6.76
CA HIS A 48 -6.16 -1.35 -7.06
C HIS A 48 -6.74 -2.36 -8.06
N ALA A 49 -5.90 -2.84 -8.97
CA ALA A 49 -6.26 -3.90 -9.90
C ALA A 49 -5.12 -4.90 -9.99
N PHE A 50 -5.49 -6.15 -10.27
CA PHE A 50 -4.54 -7.24 -10.38
C PHE A 50 -4.64 -7.87 -11.75
N PHE A 51 -3.49 -8.10 -12.38
CA PHE A 51 -3.40 -8.64 -13.73
C PHE A 51 -2.54 -9.89 -13.74
N ARG A 52 -2.86 -10.81 -14.65
CA ARG A 52 -2.07 -12.02 -14.88
C ARG A 52 -2.15 -12.44 -16.34
N LEU A 53 -1.10 -13.08 -16.83
CA LEU A 53 -1.11 -13.65 -18.17
C LEU A 53 -2.00 -14.90 -18.20
N ARG A 54 -2.68 -15.09 -19.31
CA ARG A 54 -3.55 -16.23 -19.61
C ARG A 54 -3.22 -16.75 -21.01
N ALA A 55 -3.09 -18.07 -21.14
CA ALA A 55 -2.93 -18.72 -22.43
C ALA A 55 -4.26 -18.70 -23.18
N ILE A 56 -4.21 -18.59 -24.51
CA ILE A 56 -5.37 -18.74 -25.40
C ILE A 56 -5.08 -19.95 -26.27
N ASP A 57 -6.02 -20.89 -26.29
CA ASP A 57 -5.92 -22.05 -27.17
C ASP A 57 -6.02 -21.59 -28.64
N PRO A 58 -5.01 -21.86 -29.49
CA PRO A 58 -5.03 -21.41 -30.88
C PRO A 58 -6.13 -22.07 -31.73
N ALA A 59 -6.62 -23.25 -31.35
CA ALA A 59 -7.64 -23.98 -32.11
C ALA A 59 -9.05 -23.45 -31.81
N THR A 60 -9.36 -23.17 -30.55
CA THR A 60 -10.72 -22.80 -30.10
C THR A 60 -10.85 -21.31 -29.81
N ASN A 61 -9.75 -20.57 -29.70
CA ASN A 61 -9.68 -19.21 -29.13
C ASN A 61 -10.30 -19.11 -27.72
N GLU A 62 -10.41 -20.23 -27.00
CA GLU A 62 -10.95 -20.21 -25.65
C GLU A 62 -9.90 -19.82 -24.59
N PRO A 63 -10.35 -19.22 -23.47
CA PRO A 63 -9.46 -18.90 -22.36
C PRO A 63 -8.86 -20.15 -21.69
N GLY A 64 -7.55 -20.29 -21.77
CA GLY A 64 -6.80 -21.35 -21.10
C GLY A 64 -6.39 -21.01 -19.66
N PHE A 65 -5.32 -21.67 -19.19
CA PHE A 65 -4.81 -21.49 -17.84
C PHE A 65 -4.07 -20.15 -17.65
N LYS A 66 -4.07 -19.66 -16.42
CA LYS A 66 -3.36 -18.43 -16.02
C LYS A 66 -1.96 -18.79 -15.54
N PHE A 67 -0.95 -18.03 -15.96
CA PHE A 67 0.45 -18.32 -15.66
C PHE A 67 1.26 -17.06 -15.31
N GLY A 68 2.52 -17.26 -14.93
CA GLY A 68 3.45 -16.19 -14.59
C GLY A 68 3.13 -15.46 -13.27
N GLN A 69 3.88 -14.38 -13.03
CA GLN A 69 3.76 -13.52 -11.85
C GLN A 69 2.47 -12.69 -11.91
N ARG A 70 1.82 -12.50 -10.76
CA ARG A 70 0.69 -11.58 -10.64
C ARG A 70 1.21 -10.14 -10.61
N LEU A 71 0.76 -9.34 -11.57
CA LEU A 71 1.02 -7.90 -11.65
C LEU A 71 -0.08 -7.14 -10.90
N TRP A 72 0.23 -5.93 -10.45
CA TRP A 72 -0.74 -5.09 -9.73
C TRP A 72 -0.49 -3.61 -10.00
N VAL A 73 -1.58 -2.87 -10.03
CA VAL A 73 -1.57 -1.40 -10.11
C VAL A 73 -2.30 -0.87 -8.88
N LYS A 74 -1.76 0.20 -8.30
CA LYS A 74 -2.36 0.92 -7.18
C LYS A 74 -2.33 2.41 -7.50
N ALA A 75 -3.51 3.02 -7.56
CA ALA A 75 -3.66 4.44 -7.88
C ALA A 75 -4.55 5.11 -6.83
N MET A 76 -4.27 6.37 -6.54
CA MET A 76 -5.09 7.21 -5.68
C MET A 76 -5.74 8.28 -6.55
N VAL A 77 -7.06 8.25 -6.65
CA VAL A 77 -7.83 9.30 -7.34
C VAL A 77 -8.21 10.34 -6.31
N THR A 78 -7.86 11.58 -6.61
CA THR A 78 -8.26 12.76 -5.85
C THR A 78 -8.89 13.74 -6.83
N LYS A 79 -10.12 14.18 -6.55
CA LYS A 79 -10.83 15.23 -7.28
C LYS A 79 -9.91 16.43 -7.35
N SER A 80 -9.44 16.70 -8.55
CA SER A 80 -8.61 17.86 -8.81
C SER A 80 -9.53 19.08 -8.79
N GLY A 81 -9.73 19.64 -7.60
CA GLY A 81 -10.19 21.01 -7.47
C GLY A 81 -9.07 21.90 -8.04
N ASN A 82 -9.26 22.35 -9.27
CA ASN A 82 -8.40 23.26 -10.03
C ASN A 82 -7.02 22.70 -10.43
N GLY A 83 -6.95 22.15 -11.65
CA GLY A 83 -5.97 22.56 -12.67
C GLY A 83 -4.47 22.52 -12.34
N SER A 84 -4.03 21.88 -11.26
CA SER A 84 -2.61 21.81 -10.96
C SER A 84 -1.98 20.68 -11.76
N ARG A 85 -1.37 21.10 -12.88
CA ARG A 85 -0.19 20.54 -13.53
C ARG A 85 0.27 19.23 -12.92
N LEU A 86 0.22 18.15 -13.72
CA LEU A 86 1.00 16.92 -13.56
C LEU A 86 2.21 17.20 -12.68
N ALA A 87 2.06 16.92 -11.37
CA ALA A 87 3.18 16.98 -10.46
C ALA A 87 4.10 15.90 -10.98
N LYS A 88 5.14 16.34 -11.70
CA LYS A 88 6.32 15.59 -12.08
C LYS A 88 6.63 14.72 -10.87
N LEU A 89 6.22 13.46 -10.96
CA LEU A 89 6.53 12.46 -9.94
C LEU A 89 8.03 12.37 -10.00
N LYS A 90 8.71 13.23 -9.21
CA LYS A 90 10.09 13.03 -8.81
C LYS A 90 10.08 11.60 -8.34
N SER A 91 10.71 10.75 -9.14
CA SER A 91 11.06 9.38 -8.86
C SER A 91 11.29 9.27 -7.36
N LEU A 92 10.27 8.79 -6.64
CA LEU A 92 10.51 8.20 -5.34
C LEU A 92 11.29 6.96 -5.71
N SER A 93 12.61 7.14 -5.80
CA SER A 93 13.60 6.08 -5.78
C SER A 93 13.20 5.20 -4.63
N SER A 94 12.48 4.14 -4.97
CA SER A 94 12.09 3.09 -4.06
C SER A 94 13.41 2.56 -3.54
N SER A 95 13.79 3.01 -2.34
CA SER A 95 14.84 2.42 -1.55
C SER A 95 14.42 0.96 -1.36
N SER A 96 14.95 0.13 -2.25
CA SER A 96 14.88 -1.31 -2.24
C SER A 96 15.47 -1.76 -0.92
N SER A 97 14.60 -1.95 0.08
CA SER A 97 14.95 -2.68 1.28
C SER A 97 15.22 -4.12 0.85
N SER A 98 16.50 -4.39 0.63
CA SER A 98 17.09 -5.71 0.50
C SER A 98 16.50 -6.63 1.56
N SER A 99 15.61 -7.52 1.11
CA SER A 99 15.16 -8.65 1.91
C SER A 99 16.36 -9.55 2.14
N SER A 100 16.96 -9.43 3.32
CA SER A 100 17.94 -10.37 3.83
C SER A 100 17.30 -11.75 3.85
N SER A 101 17.67 -12.57 2.87
CA SER A 101 17.44 -14.00 2.82
C SER A 101 18.13 -14.64 4.00
N SER A 102 17.38 -14.91 5.07
CA SER A 102 17.83 -15.78 6.14
C SER A 102 17.80 -17.22 5.61
N SER A 103 18.95 -17.63 5.09
CA SER A 103 19.39 -19.02 4.97
C SER A 103 19.43 -19.69 6.35
N GLY A 104 19.03 -20.96 6.40
CA GLY A 104 19.20 -21.86 7.55
C GLY A 104 17.88 -22.20 8.24
N SER A 105 17.46 -23.45 8.39
CA SER A 105 18.17 -24.71 8.28
C SER A 105 17.18 -25.79 7.84
N SER A 106 17.65 -26.68 6.96
CA SER A 106 17.11 -28.00 6.72
C SER A 106 16.91 -28.73 8.05
N SER A 107 15.72 -29.28 8.26
CA SER A 107 15.54 -30.38 9.20
C SER A 107 14.84 -31.47 8.42
N ASP A 108 15.66 -32.35 7.87
CA ASP A 108 15.27 -33.66 7.36
C ASP A 108 14.50 -34.39 8.47
N SER A 109 13.30 -34.80 8.14
CA SER A 109 12.54 -35.75 8.94
C SER A 109 11.79 -36.61 7.96
N ASP A 110 12.54 -37.49 7.32
CA ASP A 110 12.05 -38.75 6.81
C ASP A 110 11.36 -39.48 7.95
N SER A 111 10.05 -39.67 7.81
CA SER A 111 9.31 -40.61 8.62
C SER A 111 8.26 -41.23 7.72
N ASP A 112 8.67 -42.40 7.27
CA ASP A 112 7.93 -43.48 6.64
C ASP A 112 6.46 -43.59 7.06
N ALA A 113 5.68 -43.94 6.04
CA ALA A 113 4.57 -44.88 6.04
C ALA A 113 3.81 -45.15 7.37
N GLY A 114 2.51 -44.86 7.31
CA GLY A 114 1.51 -45.74 7.92
C GLY A 114 0.54 -45.08 8.91
N GLY A 115 -0.75 -45.29 8.68
CA GLY A 115 -1.76 -45.27 9.74
C GLY A 115 -2.26 -43.88 10.17
N ARG A 116 -3.22 -43.34 9.43
CA ARG A 116 -4.03 -42.19 9.85
C ARG A 116 -4.93 -42.56 11.05
N ALA A 117 -4.40 -42.42 12.26
CA ALA A 117 -5.24 -42.17 13.43
C ALA A 117 -5.36 -40.65 13.62
N ASN A 118 -6.58 -40.12 13.53
CA ASN A 118 -6.91 -38.74 13.90
C ASN A 118 -6.70 -38.56 15.41
N CYS A 119 -5.46 -38.43 15.87
CA CYS A 119 -5.18 -38.11 17.27
C CYS A 119 -5.52 -36.63 17.53
N PRO A 120 -6.45 -36.32 18.45
CA PRO A 120 -6.86 -34.95 18.76
C PRO A 120 -5.70 -34.04 19.22
N ASP A 121 -4.59 -34.64 19.66
CA ASP A 121 -3.38 -33.93 20.11
C ASP A 121 -2.68 -33.14 18.98
N GLN A 122 -2.71 -33.64 17.74
CA GLN A 122 -2.05 -32.94 16.61
C GLN A 122 -2.76 -31.61 16.27
N GLN A 123 -4.09 -31.59 16.35
CA GLN A 123 -4.89 -30.38 16.14
C GLN A 123 -4.61 -29.35 17.24
N GLN A 124 -4.52 -29.79 18.50
CA GLN A 124 -4.22 -28.92 19.63
C GLN A 124 -2.83 -28.26 19.51
N ARG A 125 -1.82 -29.00 19.03
CA ARG A 125 -0.47 -28.46 18.78
C ARG A 125 -0.47 -27.39 17.67
N ARG A 126 -1.28 -27.55 16.62
CA ARG A 126 -1.44 -26.54 15.55
C ARG A 126 -2.08 -25.26 16.08
N VAL A 127 -3.14 -25.37 16.88
CA VAL A 127 -3.83 -24.23 17.51
C VAL A 127 -2.88 -23.47 18.46
N ARG A 128 -2.13 -24.16 19.31
CA ARG A 128 -1.13 -23.53 20.19
C ARG A 128 -0.07 -22.74 19.41
N LYS A 129 0.44 -23.29 18.30
CA LYS A 129 1.40 -22.59 17.43
C LYS A 129 0.78 -21.36 16.76
N ALA A 130 -0.47 -21.44 16.30
CA ALA A 130 -1.20 -20.32 15.72
C ALA A 130 -1.41 -19.19 16.74
N ASN A 131 -1.87 -19.52 17.96
CA ASN A 131 -2.06 -18.57 19.05
C ASN A 131 -0.74 -17.91 19.47
N LYS A 132 0.37 -18.66 19.53
CA LYS A 132 1.70 -18.10 19.81
C LYS A 132 2.13 -17.08 18.75
N LYS A 133 1.87 -17.33 17.46
CA LYS A 133 2.16 -16.39 16.36
C LYS A 133 1.27 -15.14 16.45
N MET A 134 -0.02 -15.31 16.75
CA MET A 134 -0.98 -14.21 16.91
C MET A 134 -0.57 -13.30 18.08
N ASN A 135 -0.27 -13.85 19.25
CA ASN A 135 0.18 -13.10 20.42
C ASN A 135 1.48 -12.34 20.16
N LYS A 136 2.43 -12.92 19.41
CA LYS A 136 3.64 -12.18 18.99
C LYS A 136 3.32 -10.99 18.09
N LYS A 137 2.33 -11.11 17.19
CA LYS A 137 1.89 -10.00 16.33
C LYS A 137 1.20 -8.90 17.14
N LEU A 138 0.32 -9.26 18.09
CA LEU A 138 -0.34 -8.30 18.98
C LEU A 138 0.68 -7.48 19.77
N LYS A 139 1.65 -8.13 20.43
CA LYS A 139 2.73 -7.42 21.17
C LYS A 139 3.53 -6.43 20.30
N LYS A 140 3.71 -6.73 19.00
CA LYS A 140 4.38 -5.79 18.07
C LYS A 140 3.49 -4.58 17.75
N ARG A 141 2.17 -4.80 17.57
CA ARG A 141 1.19 -3.73 17.36
C ARG A 141 1.11 -2.81 18.58
N ASP A 142 1.05 -3.37 19.79
CA ASP A 142 0.98 -2.58 21.03
C ASP A 142 2.20 -1.67 21.21
N LYS A 143 3.40 -2.18 20.92
CA LYS A 143 4.63 -1.37 20.90
C LYS A 143 4.57 -0.23 19.89
N SER A 144 3.96 -0.47 18.72
CA SER A 144 3.77 0.56 17.69
C SER A 144 2.76 1.62 18.13
N ILE A 145 1.64 1.20 18.73
CA ILE A 145 0.61 2.10 19.29
C ILE A 145 1.22 3.00 20.36
N LEU A 146 2.02 2.43 21.27
CA LEU A 146 2.68 3.19 22.33
C LEU A 146 3.68 4.23 21.80
N LYS A 147 4.40 3.92 20.71
CA LYS A 147 5.27 4.88 20.02
C LYS A 147 4.48 6.04 19.42
N LEU A 148 3.36 5.74 18.75
CA LEU A 148 2.47 6.76 18.17
C LEU A 148 1.85 7.65 19.25
N GLN A 149 1.36 7.07 20.35
CA GLN A 149 0.83 7.83 21.50
C GLN A 149 1.88 8.79 22.07
N LYS A 150 3.13 8.35 22.21
CA LYS A 150 4.25 9.23 22.63
C LYS A 150 4.50 10.37 21.65
N GLN A 151 4.39 10.13 20.34
CA GLN A 151 4.53 11.18 19.33
C GLN A 151 3.37 12.19 19.39
N CYS A 152 2.13 11.72 19.52
CA CYS A 152 0.95 12.57 19.69
C CYS A 152 1.09 13.47 20.93
N SER A 153 1.50 12.91 22.07
CA SER A 153 1.73 13.69 23.31
C SER A 153 2.81 14.77 23.13
N LYS A 154 3.91 14.46 22.42
CA LYS A 154 4.95 15.45 22.11
C LYS A 154 4.43 16.58 21.23
N LEU A 155 3.63 16.27 20.22
CA LEU A 155 3.03 17.27 19.33
C LEU A 155 2.01 18.14 20.07
N GLN A 156 1.18 17.54 20.93
CA GLN A 156 0.21 18.27 21.74
C GLN A 156 0.90 19.27 22.68
N LYS A 157 1.98 18.86 23.36
CA LYS A 157 2.80 19.79 24.18
C LYS A 157 3.42 20.92 23.37
N LYS A 158 3.86 20.66 22.13
CA LYS A 158 4.38 21.71 21.24
C LYS A 158 3.28 22.69 20.82
N LEU A 159 2.08 22.19 20.54
CA LEU A 159 0.93 23.00 20.19
C LEU A 159 0.53 23.92 21.36
N GLU A 160 0.46 23.38 22.58
CA GLU A 160 0.14 24.16 23.79
C GLU A 160 1.17 25.27 24.08
N ARG A 161 2.46 25.01 23.86
CA ARG A 161 3.51 26.05 23.98
C ARG A 161 3.33 27.16 22.94
N LYS A 162 2.95 26.80 21.71
CA LYS A 162 2.69 27.78 20.65
C LYS A 162 1.42 28.60 20.92
N SER A 163 0.35 27.98 21.43
CA SER A 163 -0.88 28.69 21.78
C SER A 163 -0.63 29.70 22.91
N LYS A 164 0.04 29.30 24.00
CA LYS A 164 0.42 30.21 25.10
C LYS A 164 1.28 31.39 24.62
N LYS A 165 2.21 31.15 23.67
CA LYS A 165 3.03 32.22 23.08
C LYS A 165 2.19 33.20 22.26
N LEU A 166 1.22 32.71 21.49
CA LEU A 166 0.31 33.56 20.72
C LEU A 166 -0.59 34.40 21.64
N GLU A 167 -1.14 33.82 22.70
CA GLU A 167 -1.93 34.54 23.70
C GLU A 167 -1.11 35.66 24.37
N GLY A 168 0.15 35.38 24.72
CA GLY A 168 1.06 36.40 25.27
C GLY A 168 1.33 37.55 24.30
N LEU A 169 1.52 37.26 23.01
CA LEU A 169 1.70 38.29 21.98
C LEU A 169 0.45 39.14 21.75
N LEU A 170 -0.74 38.52 21.76
CA LEU A 170 -2.01 39.23 21.65
C LEU A 170 -2.25 40.15 22.85
N SER A 171 -1.97 39.68 24.06
CA SER A 171 -2.06 40.49 25.28
C SER A 171 -1.05 41.64 25.29
N ALA A 172 0.19 41.39 24.86
CA ALA A 172 1.21 42.44 24.75
C ALA A 172 0.83 43.51 23.71
N LYS A 173 0.27 43.09 22.57
CA LYS A 173 -0.23 44.00 21.54
C LYS A 173 -1.37 44.87 22.07
N ALA A 174 -2.35 44.28 22.76
CA ALA A 174 -3.46 45.03 23.36
C ALA A 174 -2.98 46.07 24.39
N LYS A 175 -1.94 45.76 25.18
CA LYS A 175 -1.32 46.73 26.09
C LYS A 175 -0.59 47.84 25.34
N ALA A 176 0.14 47.53 24.27
CA ALA A 176 0.85 48.52 23.47
C ALA A 176 -0.12 49.52 22.82
N ASP A 177 -1.28 49.06 22.34
CA ASP A 177 -2.30 49.92 21.74
C ASP A 177 -2.93 50.89 22.77
N GLN A 178 -2.96 50.57 24.06
CA GLN A 178 -3.41 51.50 25.12
C GLN A 178 -2.45 52.66 25.37
N PHE A 179 -1.15 52.50 25.08
CA PHE A 179 -0.13 53.53 25.27
C PHE A 179 0.16 54.35 24.02
N LYS A 180 -0.58 54.12 22.92
CA LYS A 180 -0.39 54.90 21.70
C LYS A 180 -0.98 56.31 21.92
N PRO A 181 -0.15 57.38 21.91
CA PRO A 181 -0.67 58.72 22.11
C PRO A 181 -1.69 59.05 21.01
N PRO A 182 -2.74 59.81 21.35
CA PRO A 182 -3.74 60.22 20.36
C PRO A 182 -3.03 60.92 19.19
N PRO A 183 -3.48 60.69 17.94
CA PRO A 183 -2.88 61.34 16.78
C PRO A 183 -2.92 62.85 16.99
N GLN A 184 -1.75 63.48 17.04
CA GLN A 184 -1.67 64.94 17.07
C GLN A 184 -2.18 65.43 15.72
N GLY A 185 -3.38 66.02 15.74
CA GLY A 185 -3.98 66.60 14.55
C GLY A 185 -3.06 67.67 14.00
N SER A 186 -2.56 67.45 12.79
CA SER A 186 -1.84 68.45 12.01
C SER A 186 -2.81 69.60 11.68
N GLN A 187 -2.58 70.76 12.29
CA GLN A 187 -3.17 72.04 11.89
C GLN A 187 -2.55 72.55 10.60
#